data_AF-A0A7X9BIA2-F1
#
_entry.id   AF-A0A7X9BIA2-F1
#
_cell.length_a   1.000
_cell.length_b   1.000
_cell.length_c   1.000
_cell.angle_alpha   90.00
_cell.angle_beta   90.00
_cell.angle_gamma   90.00
#
_symmetry.space_group_name_H-M   'P 1'
#
loop_
_entity.id
_entity.type
_entity.pdbx_description
1 polymer ?
#
loop_
_entity_poly.entity_id
_entity_poly.type
_entity_poly.pdbx_seq_one_letter_code
_entity_poly.pdbx_strand_id
1 'polypeptide(L)'
;MAMYFTTDTHFGHPLVSALRGFIADADIKAGYDHAVAEQGIAAAAQYVKRAANKRHLRMADIADTDAHDTAVIASINATLTPVDELWVMGDVGYRTSMEHIRHCLHAIHARRLHLVIGNHDVNFHHRELDGEWHHAFATIQDSA
;
A
#
# COMPACT_ATOMS: atom_id res chain seq x y z
N MET A 1 -18.30 -2.59 18.09
CA MET A 1 -16.84 -2.72 18.02
C MET A 1 -16.54 -4.02 17.31
N ALA A 2 -16.17 -3.91 16.04
CA ALA A 2 -15.73 -5.01 15.21
C ALA A 2 -14.20 -4.99 15.07
N MET A 3 -13.67 -6.12 14.61
CA MET A 3 -12.26 -6.32 14.32
C MET A 3 -12.12 -6.62 12.84
N TYR A 4 -11.29 -5.85 12.16
CA TYR A 4 -11.01 -6.00 10.74
C TYR A 4 -9.56 -6.38 10.52
N PHE A 5 -9.34 -7.08 9.42
CA PHE A 5 -8.03 -7.54 9.01
C PHE A 5 -7.78 -7.09 7.58
N THR A 6 -6.57 -6.59 7.32
CA THR A 6 -6.09 -6.25 5.98
C THR A 6 -4.64 -6.68 5.85
N THR A 7 -4.13 -6.69 4.64
CA THR A 7 -2.74 -7.04 4.31
C THR A 7 -2.33 -6.22 3.09
N ASP A 8 -1.03 -6.11 2.86
CA ASP A 8 -0.50 -5.59 1.60
C ASP A 8 -0.94 -4.14 1.30
N THR A 9 -0.95 -3.25 2.30
CA THR A 9 -1.27 -1.84 2.06
C THR A 9 -0.27 -1.21 1.09
N HIS A 10 1.01 -1.62 1.15
CA HIS A 10 2.03 -1.27 0.17
C HIS A 10 2.20 0.25 -0.02
N PHE A 11 2.09 1.02 1.06
CA PHE A 11 2.21 2.48 1.00
C PHE A 11 3.55 2.90 0.38
N GLY A 12 3.47 3.82 -0.57
CA GLY A 12 4.62 4.34 -1.31
C GLY A 12 5.32 3.32 -2.22
N HIS A 13 4.77 2.12 -2.49
CA HIS A 13 5.43 1.11 -3.33
C HIS A 13 5.14 1.32 -4.83
N PRO A 14 6.08 1.82 -5.66
CA PRO A 14 5.75 2.22 -7.04
C PRO A 14 5.32 1.07 -7.95
N LEU A 15 5.98 -0.09 -7.85
CA LEU A 15 5.56 -1.27 -8.59
C LEU A 15 4.11 -1.65 -8.25
N VAL A 16 3.77 -1.83 -6.97
CA VAL A 16 2.42 -2.26 -6.56
C VAL A 16 1.37 -1.22 -6.95
N SER A 17 1.65 0.08 -6.77
CA SER A 17 0.76 1.17 -7.22
C SER A 17 0.47 1.08 -8.71
N ALA A 18 1.50 0.94 -9.55
CA ALA A 18 1.34 0.83 -11.00
C ALA A 18 0.60 -0.47 -11.42
N LEU A 19 0.87 -1.60 -10.76
CA LEU A 19 0.17 -2.86 -11.03
C LEU A 19 -1.32 -2.82 -10.62
N ARG A 20 -1.67 -2.00 -9.65
CA ARG A 20 -3.06 -1.71 -9.23
C ARG A 20 -3.74 -0.66 -10.11
N GLY A 21 -3.04 -0.10 -11.10
CA GLY A 21 -3.58 0.85 -12.06
C GLY A 21 -3.39 2.32 -11.71
N PHE A 22 -2.66 2.64 -10.64
CA PHE A 22 -2.29 4.01 -10.30
C PHE A 22 -1.04 4.40 -11.07
N ILE A 23 -1.26 4.91 -12.28
CA ILE A 23 -0.23 5.18 -13.29
C ILE A 23 -0.33 6.64 -13.71
N ALA A 24 0.76 7.39 -13.54
CA ALA A 24 0.89 8.81 -13.91
C ALA A 24 1.17 9.01 -15.41
N ASP A 25 1.82 8.05 -16.07
CA ASP A 25 2.05 8.09 -17.52
C ASP A 25 0.75 7.79 -18.27
N ALA A 26 0.20 8.81 -18.95
CA ALA A 26 -1.12 8.73 -19.59
C ALA A 26 -1.22 7.65 -20.67
N ASP A 27 -0.16 7.43 -21.45
CA ASP A 27 -0.15 6.42 -22.51
C ASP A 27 -0.17 5.01 -21.93
N ILE A 28 0.61 4.76 -20.87
CA ILE A 28 0.60 3.47 -20.17
C ILE A 28 -0.73 3.29 -19.44
N LYS A 29 -1.32 4.34 -18.84
CA LYS A 29 -2.63 4.26 -18.19
C LYS A 29 -3.73 3.88 -19.16
N ALA A 30 -3.78 4.50 -20.35
CA ALA A 30 -4.76 4.18 -21.37
C ALA A 30 -4.64 2.71 -21.83
N GLY A 31 -3.41 2.22 -22.01
CA GLY A 31 -3.18 0.82 -22.36
C GLY A 31 -3.50 -0.16 -21.23
N TYR A 32 -3.27 0.23 -19.96
CA TYR A 32 -3.70 -0.53 -18.80
C TYR A 32 -5.22 -0.65 -18.77
N ASP A 33 -5.95 0.45 -18.93
CA ASP A 33 -7.42 0.45 -18.90
C ASP A 33 -8.03 -0.39 -20.02
N HIS A 34 -7.46 -0.31 -21.22
CA HIS A 34 -7.85 -1.18 -22.32
C HIS A 34 -7.59 -2.66 -21.98
N ALA A 35 -6.42 -2.99 -21.43
CA ALA A 35 -6.12 -4.36 -21.01
C ALA A 35 -7.03 -4.85 -19.88
N VAL A 36 -7.44 -4.00 -18.95
CA VAL A 36 -8.43 -4.34 -17.91
C VAL A 36 -9.77 -4.67 -18.56
N ALA A 37 -10.25 -3.82 -19.47
CA ALA A 37 -11.54 -4.01 -20.13
C ALA A 37 -11.60 -5.29 -20.98
N GLU A 38 -10.53 -5.61 -21.70
CA GLU A 38 -10.49 -6.73 -22.64
C GLU A 38 -10.07 -8.05 -22.00
N GLN A 39 -9.16 -8.01 -21.02
CA GLN A 39 -8.42 -9.21 -20.55
C GLN A 39 -8.33 -9.30 -19.02
N GLY A 40 -8.81 -8.30 -18.29
CA GLY A 40 -8.81 -8.25 -16.83
C GLY A 40 -7.50 -7.77 -16.20
N ILE A 41 -7.54 -7.62 -14.87
CA ILE A 41 -6.50 -6.97 -14.07
C ILE A 41 -5.15 -7.69 -14.17
N ALA A 42 -5.13 -9.03 -14.20
CA ALA A 42 -3.90 -9.79 -14.28
C ALA A 42 -3.14 -9.51 -15.60
N ALA A 43 -3.86 -9.40 -16.72
CA ALA A 43 -3.28 -9.06 -18.01
C ALA A 43 -2.80 -7.60 -18.04
N ALA A 44 -3.56 -6.69 -17.44
CA ALA A 44 -3.21 -5.28 -17.33
C ALA A 44 -1.94 -5.05 -16.48
N ALA A 45 -1.80 -5.75 -15.37
CA ALA A 45 -0.58 -5.74 -14.56
C ALA A 45 0.66 -6.20 -15.36
N GLN A 46 0.51 -7.23 -16.21
CA GLN A 46 1.57 -7.67 -17.10
C GLN A 46 1.84 -6.67 -18.22
N TYR A 47 0.81 -6.00 -18.73
CA TYR A 47 0.95 -4.93 -19.72
C TYR A 47 1.85 -3.81 -19.19
N VAL A 48 1.62 -3.33 -17.96
CA VAL A 48 2.42 -2.25 -17.35
C VAL A 48 3.90 -2.63 -17.29
N LYS A 49 4.22 -3.85 -16.84
CA LYS A 49 5.59 -4.36 -16.80
C LYS A 49 6.25 -4.35 -18.18
N ARG A 50 5.53 -4.83 -19.21
CA ARG A 50 6.04 -4.84 -20.60
C ARG A 50 6.20 -3.44 -21.17
N ALA A 51 5.24 -2.55 -20.93
CA ALA A 51 5.26 -1.18 -21.44
C ALA A 51 6.42 -0.37 -20.84
N ALA A 52 6.61 -0.46 -19.52
CA ALA A 52 7.75 0.16 -18.83
C ALA A 52 9.09 -0.38 -19.36
N ASN A 53 9.22 -1.71 -19.48
CA ASN A 53 10.44 -2.33 -19.99
C ASN A 53 10.77 -1.92 -21.43
N LYS A 54 9.78 -1.96 -22.33
CA LYS A 54 9.93 -1.55 -23.74
C LYS A 54 10.40 -0.10 -23.89
N ARG A 55 9.99 0.77 -22.96
CA ARG A 55 10.35 2.20 -22.94
C ARG A 55 11.57 2.48 -22.04
N HIS A 56 12.19 1.46 -21.46
CA HIS A 56 13.28 1.60 -20.48
C HIS A 56 12.97 2.53 -19.29
N LEU A 57 11.70 2.56 -18.85
CA LEU A 57 11.23 3.37 -17.73
C LEU A 57 11.28 2.58 -16.42
N ARG A 58 11.52 3.27 -15.30
CA ARG A 58 11.41 2.66 -13.96
C ARG A 58 9.96 2.78 -13.49
N MET A 59 9.53 1.86 -12.63
CA MET A 59 8.18 1.93 -12.03
C MET A 59 7.97 3.24 -11.24
N ALA A 60 9.01 3.73 -10.58
CA ALA A 60 8.98 5.01 -9.88
C ALA A 60 8.73 6.22 -10.79
N ASP A 61 9.00 6.11 -12.09
CA ASP A 61 8.79 7.20 -13.05
C ASP A 61 7.36 7.20 -13.63
N ILE A 62 6.62 6.10 -13.47
CA ILE A 62 5.30 5.92 -14.09
C ILE A 62 4.17 5.71 -13.09
N ALA A 63 4.49 5.40 -11.83
CA ALA A 63 3.50 5.15 -10.80
C ALA A 63 2.99 6.45 -10.17
N ASP A 64 1.71 6.47 -9.82
CA ASP A 64 1.13 7.48 -8.94
C ASP A 64 0.93 6.87 -7.55
N THR A 65 1.96 6.95 -6.70
CA THR A 65 1.93 6.36 -5.36
C THR A 65 0.97 7.09 -4.42
N ASP A 66 0.82 8.41 -4.58
CA ASP A 66 -0.04 9.21 -3.69
C ASP A 66 -1.52 8.93 -3.96
N ALA A 67 -1.91 8.80 -5.23
CA ALA A 67 -3.27 8.38 -5.58
C ALA A 67 -3.58 6.96 -5.10
N HIS A 68 -2.59 6.05 -5.19
CA HIS A 68 -2.72 4.69 -4.67
C HIS A 68 -2.97 4.69 -3.16
N ASP A 69 -2.11 5.37 -2.40
CA ASP A 69 -2.17 5.38 -0.95
C ASP A 69 -3.48 6.01 -0.46
N THR A 70 -3.90 7.11 -1.11
CA THR A 70 -5.19 7.76 -0.86
C THR A 70 -6.37 6.80 -1.08
N ALA A 71 -6.35 6.04 -2.18
CA ALA A 71 -7.43 5.10 -2.49
C ALA A 71 -7.49 3.92 -1.52
N VAL A 72 -6.33 3.39 -1.09
CA VAL A 72 -6.25 2.33 -0.07
C VAL A 72 -6.85 2.82 1.24
N ILE A 73 -6.43 3.99 1.72
CA ILE A 73 -6.94 4.60 2.96
C ILE A 73 -8.45 4.85 2.87
N ALA A 74 -8.92 5.41 1.75
CA ALA A 74 -10.34 5.66 1.54
C ALA A 74 -11.16 4.37 1.58
N SER A 75 -10.68 3.29 0.96
CA SER A 75 -11.36 1.99 0.97
C SER A 75 -11.44 1.38 2.38
N ILE A 76 -10.35 1.51 3.16
CA ILE A 76 -10.33 1.06 4.55
C ILE A 76 -11.34 1.87 5.37
N ASN A 77 -11.28 3.20 5.29
CA ASN A 77 -12.15 4.10 6.05
C ASN A 77 -13.62 4.01 5.67
N ALA A 78 -13.94 3.60 4.44
CA ALA A 78 -15.33 3.30 4.04
C ALA A 78 -15.91 2.05 4.73
N THR A 79 -15.04 1.17 5.24
CA THR A 79 -15.43 -0.08 5.91
C THR A 79 -15.44 0.04 7.43
N LEU A 80 -14.54 0.85 7.99
CA LEU A 80 -14.36 1.03 9.42
C LEU A 80 -15.29 2.10 10.01
N THR A 81 -15.60 1.94 11.30
CA THR A 81 -16.09 3.05 12.14
C THR A 81 -15.02 3.46 13.16
N PRO A 82 -15.07 4.68 13.73
CA PRO A 82 -14.07 5.17 14.69
C PRO A 82 -13.91 4.36 15.98
N VAL A 83 -14.79 3.38 16.25
CA VAL A 83 -14.70 2.52 17.43
C VAL A 83 -14.07 1.16 17.14
N ASP A 84 -13.86 0.84 15.87
CA ASP A 84 -13.37 -0.46 15.41
C ASP A 84 -11.84 -0.56 15.48
N GLU A 85 -11.35 -1.80 15.38
CA GLU A 85 -9.91 -2.09 15.35
C GLU A 85 -9.51 -2.63 13.98
N LEU A 86 -8.31 -2.27 13.55
CA LEU A 86 -7.70 -2.74 12.32
C LEU A 86 -6.40 -3.49 12.61
N TRP A 87 -6.28 -4.69 12.06
CA TRP A 87 -5.06 -5.48 12.04
C TRP A 87 -4.47 -5.47 10.63
N VAL A 88 -3.25 -4.96 10.49
CA VAL A 88 -2.46 -5.03 9.25
C VAL A 88 -1.55 -6.24 9.36
N MET A 89 -1.78 -7.24 8.51
CA MET A 89 -1.07 -8.52 8.50
C MET A 89 0.15 -8.46 7.56
N GLY A 90 0.93 -7.40 7.71
CA GLY A 90 2.19 -7.21 7.02
C GLY A 90 2.13 -6.38 5.74
N ASP A 91 3.33 -6.11 5.23
CA ASP A 91 3.62 -5.38 4.00
C ASP A 91 2.98 -3.98 3.99
N VAL A 92 3.27 -3.22 5.05
CA VAL A 92 2.70 -1.89 5.29
C VAL A 92 3.15 -0.90 4.21
N GLY A 93 4.45 -0.91 3.88
CA GLY A 93 5.05 -0.03 2.89
C GLY A 93 6.43 -0.52 2.46
N TYR A 94 6.92 -0.02 1.33
CA TYR A 94 8.19 -0.48 0.77
C TYR A 94 9.04 0.67 0.23
N ARG A 95 10.26 0.79 0.76
CA ARG A 95 11.28 1.79 0.35
C ARG A 95 10.75 3.23 0.30
N THR A 96 9.76 3.56 1.13
CA THR A 96 9.28 4.92 1.36
C THR A 96 9.78 5.44 2.71
N SER A 97 9.62 6.73 2.99
CA SER A 97 10.05 7.32 4.25
C SER A 97 9.15 6.87 5.42
N MET A 98 9.75 6.82 6.61
CA MET A 98 9.03 6.57 7.86
C MET A 98 7.91 7.59 8.09
N GLU A 99 8.18 8.85 7.75
CA GLU A 99 7.21 9.95 7.84
C GLU A 99 6.00 9.72 6.93
N HIS A 100 6.23 9.25 5.70
CA HIS A 100 5.15 8.93 4.76
C HIS A 100 4.27 7.79 5.29
N ILE A 101 4.87 6.70 5.77
CA ILE A 101 4.11 5.59 6.36
C ILE A 101 3.28 6.07 7.55
N ARG A 102 3.85 6.90 8.43
CA ARG A 102 3.09 7.50 9.54
C ARG A 102 1.92 8.33 9.06
N HIS A 103 2.13 9.17 8.04
CA HIS A 103 1.08 9.99 7.46
C HIS A 103 -0.08 9.11 6.97
N CYS A 104 0.21 8.04 6.22
CA CYS A 104 -0.80 7.10 5.75
C CYS A 104 -1.53 6.40 6.91
N LEU A 105 -0.82 5.92 7.93
CA LEU A 105 -1.40 5.24 9.08
C LEU A 105 -2.28 6.18 9.92
N HIS A 106 -1.87 7.44 10.11
CA HIS A 106 -2.66 8.44 10.84
C HIS A 106 -3.97 8.81 10.14
N ALA A 107 -4.05 8.64 8.82
CA ALA A 107 -5.26 8.91 8.05
C ALA A 107 -6.30 7.77 8.16
N ILE A 108 -6.00 6.64 8.81
CA ILE A 108 -6.93 5.52 9.01
C ILE A 108 -7.77 5.76 10.27
N HIS A 109 -9.10 5.71 10.11
CA HIS A 109 -10.08 6.01 11.16
C HIS A 109 -10.40 4.81 12.07
N ALA A 110 -9.37 4.07 12.50
CA ALA A 110 -9.52 3.01 13.47
C ALA A 110 -9.26 3.52 14.89
N ARG A 111 -9.94 2.96 15.89
CA ARG A 111 -9.65 3.24 17.30
C ARG A 111 -8.26 2.75 17.69
N ARG A 112 -7.85 1.61 17.14
CA ARG A 112 -6.52 1.02 17.28
C ARG A 112 -6.10 0.36 15.98
N LEU A 113 -4.84 0.58 15.60
CA LEU A 113 -4.17 -0.19 14.57
C LEU A 113 -3.22 -1.18 15.24
N HIS A 114 -3.16 -2.40 14.70
CA HIS A 114 -2.26 -3.46 15.13
C HIS A 114 -1.47 -3.95 13.92
N LEU A 115 -0.19 -4.26 14.11
CA LEU A 115 0.69 -4.78 13.06
C LEU A 115 1.17 -6.18 13.40
N VAL A 116 1.09 -7.08 12.43
CA VAL A 116 1.89 -8.30 12.34
C VAL A 116 2.92 -8.08 11.24
N ILE A 117 4.22 -8.14 11.57
CA ILE A 117 5.31 -7.78 10.66
C ILE A 117 5.38 -8.76 9.48
N GLY A 118 5.27 -8.22 8.25
CA GLY A 118 5.45 -8.95 7.00
C GLY A 118 6.90 -8.95 6.50
N ASN A 119 7.17 -9.61 5.37
CA ASN A 119 8.52 -9.74 4.84
C ASN A 119 9.07 -8.45 4.22
N HIS A 120 8.21 -7.51 3.81
CA HIS A 120 8.63 -6.19 3.31
C HIS A 120 8.78 -5.15 4.44
N ASP A 121 8.41 -5.48 5.67
CA ASP A 121 8.36 -4.60 6.83
C ASP A 121 9.70 -4.52 7.58
N VAL A 122 10.81 -4.46 6.85
CA VAL A 122 12.17 -4.48 7.45
C VAL A 122 12.41 -3.38 8.49
N ASN A 123 11.76 -2.24 8.34
CA ASN A 123 11.83 -1.11 9.28
C ASN A 123 11.21 -1.43 10.65
N PHE A 124 10.33 -2.44 10.72
CA PHE A 124 9.64 -2.85 11.95
C PHE A 124 10.37 -4.00 12.68
N HIS A 125 11.36 -4.65 12.04
CA HIS A 125 12.22 -5.61 12.73
C HIS A 125 13.24 -4.93 13.67
N HIS A 126 13.52 -3.64 13.46
CA HIS A 126 14.38 -2.86 14.34
C HIS A 126 13.61 -2.41 15.58
N ARG A 127 13.47 -3.29 16.57
CA ARG A 127 12.72 -3.04 17.83
C ARG A 127 13.17 -1.81 18.61
N GLU A 128 14.38 -1.32 18.37
CA GLU A 128 14.89 -0.04 18.89
C GLU A 128 14.05 1.17 18.43
N LEU A 129 13.31 1.03 17.33
CA LEU A 129 12.40 2.01 16.76
C LEU A 129 10.94 1.77 17.17
N ASP A 130 10.62 0.85 18.08
CA ASP A 130 9.21 0.60 18.47
C ASP A 130 8.59 1.84 19.12
N GLY A 131 9.37 2.63 19.87
CA GLY A 131 8.95 3.92 20.42
C GLY A 131 8.46 4.90 19.36
N GLU A 132 9.08 4.86 18.19
CA GLU A 132 8.78 5.68 17.02
C GLU A 132 7.47 5.23 16.31
N TRP A 133 6.95 4.04 16.64
CA TRP A 133 5.74 3.45 16.06
C TRP A 133 4.57 3.30 17.04
N HIS A 134 4.78 3.39 18.35
CA HIS A 134 3.70 3.30 19.35
C HIS A 134 2.60 4.35 19.18
N HIS A 135 2.88 5.46 18.50
CA HIS A 135 1.87 6.46 18.13
C HIS A 135 0.93 6.00 17.01
N ALA A 136 1.39 5.07 16.16
CA ALA A 136 0.62 4.54 15.04
C ALA A 136 0.00 3.18 15.37
N PHE A 137 0.73 2.28 16.04
CA PHE A 137 0.28 0.93 16.36
C PHE A 137 0.12 0.70 17.85
N ALA A 138 -1.03 0.16 18.25
CA ALA A 138 -1.30 -0.33 19.59
C ALA A 138 -0.48 -1.59 19.91
N THR A 139 -0.19 -2.44 18.93
CA THR A 139 0.72 -3.59 19.07
C THR A 139 1.49 -3.85 17.78
N ILE A 140 2.74 -4.31 17.90
CA ILE A 140 3.58 -4.77 16.78
C ILE A 140 4.10 -6.17 17.11
N GLN A 141 3.68 -7.18 16.35
CA GLN A 141 4.00 -8.58 16.56
C GLN A 141 4.88 -9.12 15.43
N ASP A 142 5.83 -10.00 15.74
CA ASP A 142 6.55 -10.75 14.71
C ASP A 142 5.61 -11.80 14.09
N SER A 143 5.79 -12.07 12.79
CA SER A 143 5.25 -13.28 12.18
C SER A 143 5.99 -14.51 12.75
N ALA A 144 5.24 -15.57 13.06
CA ALA A 144 5.77 -16.80 13.65
C ALA A 144 6.51 -17.68 12.64
#